data_AF-A0AAV1QLA1-F1
#
_entry.id   AF-A0AAV1QLA1-F1
#
_cell.length_a   1.000
_cell.length_b   1.000
_cell.length_c   1.000
_cell.angle_alpha   90.00
_cell.angle_beta   90.00
_cell.angle_gamma   90.00
#
_symmetry.space_group_name_H-M   'P 1'
#
loop_
_entity.id
_entity.type
_entity.pdbx_description
1 polymer ?
#
loop_
_entity_poly.entity_id
_entity_poly.type
_entity_poly.pdbx_seq_one_letter_code
_entity_poly.pdbx_strand_id
1 'polypeptide(L)'
;AVQSHYGIPHSELAKLHQLSLQQQGLAPINQSATQHLPGVDANSQTTSQELLIPNDLIGSIIGRQGTKINEIRQVSGAQIKIGSQIDSTSDRHVTITGTPIAINLAQYLITS
;
A
#
# COMPACT_ATOMS: atom_id res chain seq x y z
N ALA A 1 44.46 16.88 -45.46
CA ALA A 1 43.37 17.32 -44.59
C ALA A 1 42.34 16.19 -44.50
N VAL A 2 42.15 15.71 -43.27
CA VAL A 2 41.08 14.89 -42.65
C VAL A 2 40.27 13.93 -43.52
N GLN A 3 40.52 12.63 -43.31
CA GLN A 3 39.79 11.49 -43.84
C GLN A 3 38.67 11.09 -42.87
N SER A 4 37.42 11.11 -43.36
CA SER A 4 36.20 10.74 -42.66
C SER A 4 36.22 9.29 -42.17
N HIS A 5 36.08 9.05 -40.87
CA HIS A 5 35.79 7.73 -40.31
C HIS A 5 34.90 7.86 -39.07
N TYR A 6 33.60 8.07 -39.28
CA TYR A 6 32.60 7.89 -38.23
C TYR A 6 31.67 6.73 -38.63
N GLY A 7 32.28 5.54 -38.82
CA GLY A 7 31.55 4.29 -38.94
C GLY A 7 31.45 3.67 -37.56
N ILE A 8 30.39 3.96 -36.83
CA ILE A 8 30.12 3.35 -35.51
C ILE A 8 29.87 1.84 -35.76
N PRO A 9 30.66 0.92 -35.18
CA PRO A 9 30.52 -0.51 -35.46
C PRO A 9 29.17 -1.03 -34.93
N HIS A 10 28.47 -1.81 -35.76
CA HIS A 10 27.12 -2.36 -35.51
C HIS A 10 26.98 -3.14 -34.19
N SER A 11 28.10 -3.56 -33.59
CA SER A 11 28.15 -4.23 -32.30
C SER A 11 27.72 -3.35 -31.12
N GLU A 12 27.87 -2.01 -31.18
CA GLU A 12 27.42 -1.14 -30.07
C GLU A 12 25.90 -0.95 -30.04
N LEU A 13 25.26 -0.89 -31.21
CA LEU A 13 23.80 -0.75 -31.32
C LEU A 13 23.08 -2.01 -30.79
N ALA A 14 23.67 -3.19 -31.02
CA ALA A 14 23.17 -4.46 -30.47
C ALA A 14 23.33 -4.55 -28.94
N LYS A 15 24.44 -4.02 -28.38
CA LYS A 15 24.66 -3.97 -26.91
C LYS A 15 23.68 -3.02 -26.22
N LEU A 16 23.41 -1.85 -26.81
CA LEU A 16 22.42 -0.89 -26.31
C LEU A 16 21.01 -1.49 -26.28
N HIS A 17 20.61 -2.25 -27.32
CA HIS A 17 19.34 -2.98 -27.31
C HIS A 17 19.31 -4.00 -26.16
N GLN A 18 20.36 -4.79 -25.98
CA GLN A 18 20.42 -5.81 -24.92
C GLN A 18 20.38 -5.21 -23.51
N LEU A 19 21.00 -4.04 -23.30
CA LEU A 19 20.94 -3.31 -22.02
C LEU A 19 19.55 -2.72 -21.75
N SER A 20 18.80 -2.33 -22.80
CA SER A 20 17.42 -1.85 -22.64
C SER A 20 16.44 -2.96 -22.24
N LEU A 21 16.72 -4.22 -22.59
CA LEU A 21 15.88 -5.35 -22.19
C LEU A 21 16.13 -5.83 -20.74
N GLN A 22 17.27 -5.45 -20.14
CA GLN A 22 17.61 -5.83 -18.76
C GLN A 22 16.83 -5.00 -17.71
N GLN A 23 16.38 -3.78 -18.04
CA GLN A 23 15.71 -2.91 -17.04
C GLN A 23 14.21 -3.15 -16.89
N GLN A 24 13.62 -4.09 -17.64
CA GLN A 24 12.31 -4.63 -17.26
C GLN A 24 12.51 -5.80 -16.29
N GLY A 25 13.03 -5.45 -15.11
CA GLY A 25 12.95 -6.28 -13.93
C GLY A 25 11.49 -6.44 -13.57
N LEU A 26 10.91 -7.55 -14.02
CA LEU A 26 9.63 -8.07 -13.55
C LEU A 26 9.83 -8.40 -12.07
N ALA A 27 9.53 -7.47 -11.17
CA ALA A 27 9.08 -7.89 -9.87
C ALA A 27 7.74 -8.60 -10.11
N PRO A 28 7.59 -9.89 -9.74
CA PRO A 28 6.29 -10.52 -9.75
C PRO A 28 5.37 -9.70 -8.86
N ILE A 29 4.15 -9.49 -9.36
CA ILE A 29 3.03 -8.85 -8.68
C ILE A 29 2.76 -9.65 -7.41
N ASN A 30 3.46 -9.32 -6.32
CA ASN A 30 3.13 -9.75 -4.98
C ASN A 30 2.26 -8.67 -4.35
N GLN A 31 1.12 -8.42 -4.99
CA GLN A 31 0.01 -7.73 -4.37
C GLN A 31 -1.09 -8.79 -4.27
N SER A 32 -0.95 -9.62 -3.25
CA SER A 32 -2.10 -10.19 -2.55
C SER A 32 -2.97 -9.05 -2.01
N ALA A 33 -3.61 -8.32 -2.91
CA ALA A 33 -4.83 -7.59 -2.69
C ALA A 33 -5.84 -8.22 -3.65
N THR A 34 -6.31 -9.38 -3.22
CA THR A 34 -7.53 -9.97 -3.74
C THR A 34 -8.62 -8.90 -3.79
N GLN A 35 -9.42 -8.93 -4.87
CA GLN A 35 -10.85 -8.58 -4.92
C GLN A 35 -11.21 -7.08 -5.21
N HIS A 36 -11.96 -6.66 -6.25
CA HIS A 36 -13.05 -7.29 -7.02
C HIS A 36 -13.38 -6.55 -8.34
N LEU A 37 -14.08 -7.29 -9.22
CA LEU A 37 -14.68 -6.94 -10.52
C LEU A 37 -15.56 -5.67 -10.52
N PRO A 38 -15.73 -4.99 -11.68
CA PRO A 38 -16.65 -3.87 -11.84
C PRO A 38 -18.11 -4.36 -11.91
N GLY A 39 -18.73 -4.49 -10.74
CA GLY A 39 -20.17 -4.63 -10.52
C GLY A 39 -20.73 -3.36 -9.89
N VAL A 40 -21.82 -2.88 -10.46
CA VAL A 40 -22.47 -1.57 -10.28
C VAL A 40 -23.07 -1.31 -8.89
N ASP A 41 -22.28 -1.11 -7.83
CA ASP A 41 -22.72 -0.38 -6.61
C ASP A 41 -21.53 -0.04 -5.67
N ALA A 42 -20.79 1.01 -6.02
CA ALA A 42 -19.58 1.47 -5.31
C ALA A 42 -19.77 1.82 -3.81
N ASN A 43 -21.01 1.91 -3.31
CA ASN A 43 -21.29 2.20 -1.91
C ASN A 43 -21.43 0.93 -1.04
N SER A 44 -21.85 -0.19 -1.63
CA SER A 44 -22.01 -1.48 -0.94
C SER A 44 -20.74 -2.33 -0.97
N GLN A 45 -19.81 -2.02 -1.88
CA GLN A 45 -18.58 -2.79 -2.01
C GLN A 45 -17.62 -2.48 -0.86
N THR A 46 -17.39 -3.48 -0.02
CA THR A 46 -16.39 -3.39 1.05
C THR A 46 -14.98 -3.50 0.46
N THR A 47 -14.09 -2.60 0.85
CA THR A 47 -12.66 -2.63 0.51
C THR A 47 -11.82 -2.71 1.78
N SER A 48 -10.50 -2.90 1.65
CA SER A 48 -9.56 -2.89 2.79
C SER A 48 -8.47 -1.85 2.56
N GLN A 49 -8.14 -1.11 3.61
CA GLN A 49 -7.08 -0.11 3.62
C GLN A 49 -6.07 -0.43 4.73
N GLU A 50 -4.79 -0.39 4.41
CA GLU A 50 -3.70 -0.53 5.37
C GLU A 50 -3.17 0.84 5.79
N LEU A 51 -2.84 0.98 7.07
CA LEU A 51 -2.25 2.15 7.70
C LEU A 51 -1.04 1.74 8.53
N LEU A 52 -0.01 2.58 8.52
CA LEU A 52 1.14 2.47 9.42
C LEU A 52 0.98 3.49 10.53
N ILE A 53 0.93 3.01 11.76
CA ILE A 53 0.75 3.86 12.95
C ILE A 53 1.96 3.67 13.87
N PRO A 54 2.64 4.76 14.26
CA PRO A 54 3.71 4.71 15.27
C PRO A 54 3.22 4.10 16.58
N ASN A 55 4.05 3.30 17.22
CA ASN A 55 3.79 2.64 18.51
C ASN A 55 3.54 3.63 19.63
N ASP A 56 4.06 4.84 19.52
CA ASP A 56 3.77 5.92 20.48
C ASP A 56 2.29 6.35 20.41
N LEU A 57 1.71 6.35 19.20
CA LEU A 57 0.32 6.75 18.96
C LEU A 57 -0.67 5.58 19.12
N ILE A 58 -0.25 4.34 18.86
CA ILE A 58 -1.16 3.19 18.89
C ILE A 58 -1.80 2.97 20.25
N GLY A 59 -1.07 3.21 21.35
CA GLY A 59 -1.61 3.08 22.70
C GLY A 59 -2.78 4.02 22.95
N SER A 60 -2.67 5.26 22.47
CA SER A 60 -3.73 6.27 22.54
C SER A 60 -4.93 5.93 21.67
N ILE A 61 -4.73 5.27 20.53
CA ILE A 61 -5.79 4.81 19.62
C ILE A 61 -6.56 3.61 20.21
N ILE A 62 -5.86 2.66 20.83
CA ILE A 62 -6.47 1.51 21.50
C ILE A 62 -7.26 1.98 22.73
N GLY A 63 -6.67 2.88 23.52
CA GLY A 63 -7.24 3.35 24.78
C GLY A 63 -7.16 2.31 25.91
N ARG A 64 -7.51 2.73 27.13
CA ARG A 64 -7.54 1.83 28.29
C ARG A 64 -8.51 0.69 28.02
N GLN A 65 -8.10 -0.55 28.28
CA GLN A 65 -8.92 -1.76 28.07
C GLN A 65 -9.45 -1.92 26.61
N GLY A 66 -8.87 -1.22 25.63
CA GLY A 66 -9.38 -1.21 24.25
C GLY A 66 -10.65 -0.39 24.03
N THR A 67 -11.05 0.47 24.98
CA THR A 67 -12.31 1.22 24.89
C THR A 67 -12.37 2.12 23.65
N LYS A 68 -11.30 2.87 23.34
CA LYS A 68 -11.31 3.82 22.21
C LYS A 68 -11.39 3.09 20.87
N ILE A 69 -10.58 2.04 20.65
CA ILE A 69 -10.65 1.29 19.39
C ILE A 69 -12.00 0.57 19.20
N ASN A 70 -12.62 0.10 20.29
CA ASN A 70 -13.94 -0.52 20.21
C ASN A 70 -15.02 0.52 19.85
N GLU A 71 -14.94 1.73 20.40
CA GLU A 71 -15.81 2.84 20.01
C GLU A 71 -15.61 3.20 18.53
N ILE A 72 -14.36 3.31 18.06
CA ILE A 72 -14.06 3.60 16.64
C ILE A 72 -14.69 2.53 15.74
N ARG A 73 -14.57 1.24 16.07
CA ARG A 73 -15.21 0.14 15.32
C ARG A 73 -16.73 0.27 15.29
N GLN A 74 -17.34 0.62 16.43
CA GLN A 74 -18.79 0.77 16.54
C GLN A 74 -19.31 1.98 15.76
N VAL A 75 -18.65 3.13 15.88
CA VAL A 75 -19.04 4.39 15.23
C VAL A 75 -18.80 4.33 13.73
N SER A 76 -17.66 3.81 13.29
CA SER A 76 -17.33 3.70 11.87
C SER A 76 -18.08 2.58 11.14
N GLY A 77 -18.49 1.53 11.86
CA GLY A 77 -19.00 0.30 11.25
C GLY A 77 -17.93 -0.48 10.47
N ALA A 78 -16.65 -0.11 10.58
CA ALA A 78 -15.55 -0.78 9.92
C ALA A 78 -14.96 -1.90 10.81
N GLN A 79 -14.48 -2.96 10.18
CA GLN A 79 -13.62 -3.94 10.83
C GLN A 79 -12.20 -3.40 10.89
N ILE A 80 -11.62 -3.31 12.09
CA ILE A 80 -10.26 -2.81 12.29
C ILE A 80 -9.40 -3.91 12.90
N LYS A 81 -8.36 -4.34 12.20
CA LYS A 81 -7.39 -5.32 12.66
C LYS A 81 -6.06 -4.64 12.94
N ILE A 82 -5.52 -4.85 14.13
CA ILE A 82 -4.24 -4.31 14.55
C ILE A 82 -3.22 -5.45 14.46
N GLY A 83 -2.26 -5.33 13.55
CA GLY A 83 -1.20 -6.30 13.30
C GLY A 83 -0.09 -6.26 14.36
N SER A 84 0.90 -7.12 14.19
CA SER A 84 2.11 -7.13 15.02
C SER A 84 2.99 -5.92 14.73
N GLN A 85 3.88 -5.58 15.68
CA GLN A 85 4.95 -4.63 15.42
C GLN A 85 5.83 -5.15 14.28
N ILE A 86 6.27 -4.25 13.42
CA ILE A 86 7.19 -4.59 12.33
C ILE A 86 8.60 -4.67 12.92
N ASP A 87 9.25 -5.82 12.81
CA ASP A 87 10.64 -6.00 13.23
C ASP A 87 11.52 -5.03 12.43
N SER A 88 12.04 -3.99 13.10
CA SER A 88 12.89 -2.87 12.60
C SER A 88 12.23 -1.49 12.56
N THR A 89 10.91 -1.37 12.69
CA THR A 89 10.26 -0.05 12.86
C THR A 89 9.48 0.01 14.17
N SER A 90 9.33 1.22 14.70
CA SER A 90 8.43 1.45 15.83
C SER A 90 7.00 1.65 15.34
N ASP A 91 6.60 1.05 14.20
CA ASP A 91 5.26 1.18 13.63
C ASP A 91 4.50 -0.14 13.67
N ARG A 92 3.18 -0.01 13.59
CA ARG A 92 2.24 -1.13 13.57
C ARG A 92 1.32 -1.03 12.37
N HIS A 93 1.13 -2.16 11.68
CA HIS A 93 0.14 -2.28 10.61
C HIS A 93 -1.26 -2.29 11.19
N VAL A 94 -2.14 -1.43 10.67
CA VAL A 94 -3.55 -1.41 10.99
C VAL A 94 -4.34 -1.57 9.69
N THR A 95 -5.10 -2.65 9.59
CA THR A 95 -5.96 -2.93 8.44
C THR A 95 -7.40 -2.53 8.79
N ILE A 96 -8.02 -1.72 7.93
CA ILE A 96 -9.42 -1.27 8.07
C ILE A 96 -10.21 -1.82 6.88
N THR A 97 -11.25 -2.60 7.14
CA THR A 97 -12.11 -3.21 6.12
C THR A 97 -13.54 -2.76 6.30
N GLY A 98 -14.17 -2.26 5.23
CA GLY A 98 -15.55 -1.77 5.27
C GLY A 98 -15.95 -1.06 3.99
N THR A 99 -17.11 -0.39 4.01
CA THR A 99 -17.49 0.52 2.92
C THR A 99 -16.54 1.71 2.86
N PRO A 100 -16.42 2.42 1.72
CA PRO A 100 -15.56 3.60 1.62
C PRO A 100 -15.85 4.65 2.71
N ILE A 101 -17.12 4.83 3.06
CA ILE A 101 -17.57 5.75 4.12
C ILE A 101 -17.08 5.26 5.49
N ALA A 102 -17.27 3.97 5.79
CA ALA A 102 -16.83 3.38 7.05
C ALA A 102 -15.31 3.49 7.24
N ILE A 103 -14.54 3.23 6.19
CA ILE A 103 -13.08 3.33 6.21
C ILE A 103 -12.64 4.77 6.44
N ASN A 104 -13.21 5.73 5.72
CA ASN A 104 -12.85 7.13 5.84
C ASN A 104 -13.13 7.67 7.25
N LEU A 105 -14.29 7.31 7.82
CA LEU A 105 -14.66 7.67 9.18
C LEU A 105 -13.71 7.02 10.21
N ALA A 106 -13.41 5.72 10.07
CA ALA A 106 -12.46 5.04 10.95
C ALA A 106 -11.08 5.71 10.90
N GLN A 107 -10.60 6.03 9.70
CA GLN A 107 -9.32 6.70 9.49
C GLN A 107 -9.29 8.07 10.17
N TYR A 108 -10.35 8.89 9.99
CA TYR A 108 -10.48 10.19 10.64
C TYR A 108 -10.43 10.09 12.18
N LEU A 109 -11.10 9.10 12.76
CA LEU A 109 -11.13 8.87 14.21
C LEU A 109 -9.79 8.33 14.77
N ILE A 110 -9.01 7.64 13.93
CA ILE A 110 -7.68 7.15 14.29
C ILE A 110 -6.65 8.28 14.27
N THR A 111 -6.78 9.22 13.32
CA THR A 111 -5.83 10.33 13.14
C THR A 111 -6.21 11.63 13.84
N SER A 112 -7.44 11.74 14.37
CA SER A 112 -7.91 12.88 15.20
C SER A 112 -7.42 12.75 16.64
#